data_AF-A0A1G8M926-F1
#
_entry.id   AF-A0A1G8M926-F1
#
_cell.length_a   1.000
_cell.length_b   1.000
_cell.length_c   1.000
_cell.angle_alpha   90.00
_cell.angle_beta   90.00
_cell.angle_gamma   90.00
#
_symmetry.space_group_name_H-M   'P 1'
#
loop_
_entity.id
_entity.type
_entity.pdbx_description
1 polymer ?
#
loop_
_entity_poly.entity_id
_entity_poly.type
_entity_poly.pdbx_seq_one_letter_code
_entity_poly.pdbx_strand_id
1 'polypeptide(L)'
;MMDYLLLKYLHVIAAVFLFGFGMGSYLYMIAASRTGDARVIAQVVRMVVRFDTWITTPAGVLQVLTGYAMTRVAGLPLTSDWLLSSVVIFVCVGALWLPVLVLQHRLQRLAASAAEQGETLDAHYRRLYRAWFWMGVLGFLGMFVIVWIMVTKSTPWQWLAMALASP
;
A
#
# COMPACT_ATOMS: atom_id res chain seq x y z
N MET A 1 -14.69 -16.79 -21.14
CA MET A 1 -14.54 -15.36 -21.55
C MET A 1 -15.15 -14.43 -20.50
N MET A 2 -16.44 -14.57 -20.18
CA MET A 2 -17.10 -13.72 -19.16
C MET A 2 -16.48 -13.83 -17.77
N ASP A 3 -16.15 -15.04 -17.32
CA ASP A 3 -15.54 -15.24 -15.99
C ASP A 3 -14.19 -14.52 -15.84
N TYR A 4 -13.35 -14.57 -16.88
CA TYR A 4 -12.07 -13.87 -16.89
C TYR A 4 -12.24 -12.34 -16.83
N LEU A 5 -13.19 -11.79 -17.60
CA LEU A 5 -13.46 -10.35 -17.60
C LEU A 5 -14.02 -9.88 -16.25
N LEU A 6 -14.91 -10.65 -15.63
CA LEU A 6 -15.43 -10.35 -14.29
C LEU A 6 -14.32 -10.37 -13.25
N LEU A 7 -13.48 -11.40 -13.24
CA LEU A 7 -12.33 -11.48 -12.33
C LEU A 7 -11.37 -10.30 -12.52
N LYS A 8 -11.08 -9.94 -13.78
CA LYS A 8 -10.25 -8.77 -14.11
C LYS A 8 -10.87 -7.47 -13.63
N TYR A 9 -12.18 -7.30 -13.78
CA TYR A 9 -12.91 -6.15 -13.27
C TYR A 9 -12.77 -6.05 -11.75
N LEU A 10 -13.05 -7.13 -11.02
CA LEU A 10 -12.90 -7.17 -9.56
C LEU A 10 -11.47 -6.92 -9.11
N HIS A 11 -10.48 -7.47 -9.82
CA HIS A 11 -9.06 -7.24 -9.56
C HIS A 11 -8.68 -5.76 -9.72
N VAL A 12 -9.14 -5.10 -10.78
CA VAL A 12 -8.89 -3.66 -10.99
C VAL A 12 -9.57 -2.82 -9.91
N ILE A 13 -10.80 -3.14 -9.52
CA ILE A 13 -11.49 -2.45 -8.42
C ILE A 13 -10.74 -2.63 -7.10
N ALA A 14 -10.32 -3.85 -6.79
CA ALA A 14 -9.49 -4.16 -5.61
C ALA A 14 -8.19 -3.34 -5.61
N ALA A 15 -7.50 -3.28 -6.75
CA ALA A 15 -6.32 -2.45 -6.94
C ALA A 15 -6.60 -0.95 -6.68
N VAL A 16 -7.71 -0.41 -7.20
CA VAL A 16 -8.08 1.00 -6.98
C VAL A 16 -8.28 1.31 -5.50
N PHE A 17 -8.95 0.43 -4.75
CA PHE A 17 -9.07 0.62 -3.30
C PHE A 17 -7.73 0.44 -2.59
N LEU A 18 -6.98 -0.62 -2.89
CA LEU A 18 -5.69 -0.88 -2.25
C LEU A 18 -4.71 0.28 -2.44
N PHE A 19 -4.59 0.77 -3.69
CA PHE A 19 -3.64 1.83 -4.04
C PHE A 19 -4.19 3.22 -3.81
N GLY A 20 -5.37 3.54 -4.37
CA GLY A 20 -5.94 4.88 -4.32
C GLY A 20 -6.38 5.26 -2.91
N PHE A 21 -7.15 4.38 -2.24
CA PHE A 21 -7.58 4.65 -0.87
C PHE A 21 -6.40 4.62 0.10
N GLY A 22 -5.51 3.62 -0.01
CA GLY A 22 -4.30 3.55 0.81
C GLY A 22 -3.39 4.77 0.65
N MET A 23 -3.22 5.30 -0.56
CA MET A 23 -2.44 6.52 -0.78
C MET A 23 -3.12 7.74 -0.19
N GLY A 24 -4.45 7.84 -0.31
CA GLY A 24 -5.24 8.88 0.35
C GLY A 24 -5.04 8.86 1.86
N SER A 25 -5.15 7.69 2.51
CA SER A 25 -4.98 7.55 3.96
C SER A 25 -3.57 7.96 4.41
N TYR A 26 -2.55 7.59 3.63
CA TYR A 26 -1.16 8.01 3.83
C TYR A 26 -0.99 9.55 3.74
N LEU A 27 -1.53 10.18 2.68
CA LEU A 27 -1.42 11.62 2.48
C LEU A 27 -2.17 12.42 3.55
N TYR A 28 -3.36 11.95 3.97
CA TYR A 28 -4.11 12.60 5.04
C TYR A 28 -3.38 12.55 6.38
N MET A 29 -2.72 11.43 6.70
CA MET A 29 -1.90 11.33 7.90
C MET A 29 -0.67 12.25 7.86
N ILE A 30 -0.04 12.44 6.70
CA ILE A 30 1.02 13.45 6.52
C ILE A 30 0.47 14.86 6.74
N ALA A 31 -0.67 15.18 6.12
CA ALA A 31 -1.30 16.50 6.23
C ALA A 31 -1.68 16.81 7.68
N ALA A 32 -2.30 15.86 8.38
CA ALA A 32 -2.61 15.99 9.80
C ALA A 32 -1.34 16.15 10.64
N SER A 33 -0.30 15.36 10.39
CA SER A 33 0.95 15.44 11.15
C SER A 33 1.68 16.79 10.99
N ARG A 34 1.46 17.49 9.87
CA ARG A 34 2.03 18.83 9.64
C ARG A 34 1.34 19.94 10.43
N THR A 35 0.11 19.73 10.93
CA THR A 35 -0.58 20.75 11.73
C THR A 35 0.10 20.93 13.10
N GLY A 36 0.79 19.90 13.60
CA GLY A 36 1.34 19.87 14.96
C GLY A 36 0.26 19.77 16.06
N ASP A 37 -1.01 19.80 15.71
CA ASP A 37 -2.14 19.69 16.63
C ASP A 37 -2.41 18.21 16.95
N ALA A 38 -2.11 17.83 18.19
CA ALA A 38 -2.28 16.47 18.69
C ALA A 38 -3.74 15.97 18.56
N ARG A 39 -4.74 16.85 18.71
CA ARG A 39 -6.16 16.50 18.60
C ARG A 39 -6.54 16.17 17.17
N VAL A 40 -6.09 16.99 16.21
CA VAL A 40 -6.31 16.74 14.77
C VAL A 40 -5.67 15.42 14.35
N ILE A 41 -4.40 15.22 14.75
CA ILE A 41 -3.65 14.01 14.46
C ILE A 41 -4.34 12.78 15.05
N ALA A 42 -4.71 12.81 16.32
CA ALA A 42 -5.35 11.66 16.99
C ALA A 42 -6.66 11.23 16.30
N GLN A 43 -7.45 12.18 15.79
CA GLN A 43 -8.70 11.88 15.10
C GLN A 43 -8.45 11.36 13.68
N VAL A 44 -7.57 12.00 12.91
CA VAL A 44 -7.26 11.57 11.54
C VAL A 44 -6.59 10.20 11.53
N VAL A 45 -5.57 9.98 12.37
CA VAL A 45 -4.86 8.69 12.40
C VAL A 45 -5.79 7.56 12.86
N ARG A 46 -6.76 7.82 13.76
CA ARG A 46 -7.79 6.84 14.13
C ARG A 46 -8.64 6.42 12.93
N MET A 47 -9.05 7.37 12.10
CA MET A 47 -9.80 7.07 10.87
C MET A 47 -8.94 6.28 9.88
N VAL A 48 -7.68 6.69 9.70
CA VAL A 48 -6.71 6.00 8.83
C VAL A 48 -6.55 4.53 9.22
N VAL A 49 -6.28 4.24 10.50
CA VAL A 49 -6.15 2.85 11.00
C VAL A 49 -7.42 2.04 10.73
N ARG A 50 -8.59 2.63 11.00
CA ARG A 50 -9.87 1.94 10.82
C ARG A 50 -10.11 1.60 9.34
N PHE A 51 -9.93 2.57 8.45
CA PHE A 51 -10.20 2.35 7.04
C PHE A 51 -9.13 1.51 6.34
N ASP A 52 -7.86 1.59 6.73
CA ASP A 52 -6.84 0.65 6.23
C ASP A 52 -7.19 -0.80 6.62
N THR A 53 -7.74 -0.99 7.82
CA THR A 53 -8.21 -2.32 8.27
C THR A 53 -9.45 -2.77 7.50
N TRP A 54 -10.42 -1.88 7.25
CA TRP A 54 -11.74 -2.25 6.70
C TRP A 54 -11.82 -2.23 5.17
N ILE A 55 -10.94 -1.47 4.49
CA ILE A 55 -10.96 -1.28 3.04
C ILE A 55 -9.68 -1.84 2.41
N THR A 56 -8.51 -1.39 2.87
CA THR A 56 -7.22 -1.75 2.26
C THR A 56 -6.88 -3.22 2.51
N THR A 57 -7.15 -3.75 3.71
CA THR A 57 -6.89 -5.17 4.03
C THR A 57 -7.73 -6.12 3.16
N PRO A 58 -9.07 -5.98 3.09
CA PRO A 58 -9.87 -6.83 2.22
C PRO A 58 -9.56 -6.64 0.74
N ALA A 59 -9.23 -5.42 0.31
CA ALA A 59 -8.78 -5.17 -1.06
C ALA A 59 -7.49 -5.93 -1.40
N GLY A 60 -6.51 -5.97 -0.49
CA GLY A 60 -5.30 -6.77 -0.64
C GLY A 60 -5.58 -8.27 -0.75
N VAL A 61 -6.50 -8.80 0.06
CA VAL A 61 -6.92 -10.20 -0.03
C VAL A 61 -7.61 -10.48 -1.37
N LEU A 62 -8.54 -9.61 -1.77
CA LEU A 62 -9.26 -9.74 -3.04
C LEU A 62 -8.30 -9.66 -4.23
N GLN A 63 -7.26 -8.83 -4.15
CA GLN A 63 -6.22 -8.72 -5.18
C GLN A 63 -5.51 -10.05 -5.41
N VAL A 64 -5.12 -10.76 -4.34
CA VAL A 64 -4.46 -12.08 -4.43
C VAL A 64 -5.42 -13.13 -4.98
N LEU A 65 -6.63 -13.21 -4.43
CA LEU A 65 -7.62 -14.22 -4.82
C LEU A 65 -8.02 -14.08 -6.29
N THR A 66 -8.35 -12.87 -6.72
CA THR A 66 -8.71 -12.59 -8.12
C THR A 66 -7.54 -12.77 -9.06
N GLY A 67 -6.33 -12.34 -8.67
CA GLY A 67 -5.10 -12.55 -9.45
C GLY A 67 -4.83 -14.03 -9.69
N TYR A 68 -4.87 -14.84 -8.63
CA TYR A 68 -4.71 -16.29 -8.74
C TYR A 68 -5.80 -16.92 -9.61
N ALA A 69 -7.08 -16.60 -9.38
CA ALA A 69 -8.18 -17.12 -10.17
C ALA A 69 -8.04 -16.79 -11.67
N MET A 70 -7.61 -15.58 -12.04
CA MET A 70 -7.35 -15.21 -13.43
C MET A 70 -6.26 -16.08 -14.08
N THR A 71 -5.20 -16.41 -13.35
CA THR A 71 -4.12 -17.27 -13.90
C THR A 71 -4.63 -18.67 -14.21
N ARG A 72 -5.50 -19.22 -13.36
CA ARG A 72 -6.12 -20.53 -13.55
C ARG A 72 -7.06 -20.54 -14.76
N VAL A 73 -7.90 -19.50 -14.91
CA VAL A 73 -8.83 -19.39 -16.04
C VAL A 73 -8.12 -19.14 -17.37
N ALA A 74 -7.03 -18.36 -17.36
CA ALA A 74 -6.26 -18.04 -18.55
C ALA A 74 -5.20 -19.09 -18.93
N GLY A 75 -4.99 -20.14 -18.11
CA GLY A 75 -3.94 -21.13 -18.33
C GLY A 75 -2.52 -20.56 -18.24
N LEU A 76 -2.35 -19.43 -17.54
CA LEU A 76 -1.05 -18.76 -17.42
C LEU A 76 -0.20 -19.43 -16.33
N PRO A 77 1.07 -19.78 -16.61
CA PRO A 77 1.95 -20.31 -15.58
C PRO A 77 2.31 -19.23 -14.58
N LEU A 78 2.17 -19.55 -13.28
CA LEU A 78 2.55 -18.66 -12.17
C LEU A 78 4.05 -18.30 -12.18
N THR A 79 4.86 -19.13 -12.84
CA THR A 79 6.31 -18.96 -13.02
C THR A 79 6.67 -17.99 -14.14
N SER A 80 5.69 -17.36 -14.81
CA SER A 80 5.98 -16.30 -15.78
C SER A 80 6.75 -15.17 -15.08
N ASP A 81 7.88 -14.75 -15.62
CA ASP A 81 8.81 -13.81 -14.96
C ASP A 81 8.13 -12.55 -14.41
N TRP A 82 7.28 -11.92 -15.22
CA TRP A 82 6.55 -10.70 -14.83
C TRP A 82 5.55 -10.98 -13.69
N LEU A 83 4.87 -12.12 -13.73
CA LEU A 83 3.88 -12.49 -12.73
C LEU A 83 4.55 -12.88 -11.41
N LEU A 84 5.57 -13.74 -11.45
CA LEU A 84 6.33 -14.12 -10.27
C LEU A 84 6.97 -12.89 -9.61
N SER A 85 7.60 -12.03 -10.40
CA SER A 85 8.20 -10.78 -9.91
C SER A 85 7.15 -9.90 -9.21
N SER A 86 5.97 -9.74 -9.81
CA SER A 86 4.90 -8.94 -9.21
C SER A 86 4.39 -9.53 -7.89
N VAL A 87 4.27 -10.86 -7.79
CA VAL A 87 3.83 -11.55 -6.56
C VAL A 87 4.87 -11.40 -5.46
N VAL A 88 6.16 -11.56 -5.78
CA VAL A 88 7.25 -11.35 -4.82
C VAL A 88 7.25 -9.92 -4.29
N ILE A 89 7.17 -8.93 -5.17
CA ILE A 89 7.11 -7.52 -4.75
C ILE A 89 5.85 -7.27 -3.92
N PHE A 90 4.71 -7.83 -4.30
CA PHE A 90 3.45 -7.70 -3.55
C PHE A 90 3.56 -8.26 -2.13
N VAL A 91 4.15 -9.45 -1.97
CA VAL A 91 4.38 -10.05 -0.65
C VAL A 91 5.34 -9.20 0.18
N CYS A 92 6.43 -8.70 -0.41
CA CYS A 92 7.37 -7.81 0.29
C CYS A 92 6.70 -6.50 0.75
N VAL A 93 5.89 -5.87 -0.12
CA VAL A 93 5.12 -4.66 0.22
C VAL A 93 4.09 -4.96 1.30
N GLY A 94 3.36 -6.07 1.20
CA GLY A 94 2.39 -6.50 2.21
C GLY A 94 3.05 -6.77 3.57
N ALA A 95 4.23 -7.41 3.57
CA ALA A 95 5.02 -7.64 4.78
C ALA A 95 5.53 -6.32 5.40
N LEU A 96 5.92 -5.35 4.58
CA LEU A 96 6.32 -4.01 5.02
C LEU A 96 5.13 -3.22 5.60
N TRP A 97 3.92 -3.43 5.07
CA TRP A 97 2.71 -2.73 5.48
C TRP A 97 2.20 -3.16 6.87
N LEU A 98 2.41 -4.41 7.30
CA LEU A 98 2.02 -4.85 8.64
C LEU A 98 2.64 -4.02 9.78
N PRO A 99 3.97 -3.77 9.82
CA PRO A 99 4.55 -2.86 10.80
C PRO A 99 4.10 -1.40 10.62
N VAL A 100 3.71 -0.97 9.40
CA VAL A 100 3.11 0.37 9.18
C VAL A 100 1.81 0.51 9.97
N LEU A 101 0.92 -0.50 9.96
CA LEU A 101 -0.31 -0.48 10.76
C LEU A 101 -0.02 -0.35 12.27
N VAL A 102 0.98 -1.08 12.76
CA VAL A 102 1.38 -1.01 14.17
C VAL A 102 1.89 0.40 14.51
N LEU A 103 2.67 1.02 13.62
CA LEU A 103 3.13 2.39 13.80
C LEU A 103 1.98 3.40 13.78
N GLN A 104 1.01 3.26 12.88
CA GLN A 104 -0.19 4.11 12.85
C GLN A 104 -0.94 4.04 14.18
N HIS A 105 -1.16 2.84 14.72
CA HIS A 105 -1.84 2.69 16.01
C HIS A 105 -1.06 3.30 17.17
N ARG A 106 0.27 3.18 17.19
CA ARG A 106 1.13 3.81 18.20
C ARG A 106 1.11 5.33 18.11
N LEU A 107 1.21 5.87 16.90
CA LEU A 107 1.16 7.32 16.64
C LEU A 107 -0.20 7.90 17.05
N GLN A 108 -1.28 7.19 16.76
CA GLN A 108 -2.64 7.55 17.19
C GLN A 108 -2.73 7.67 18.71
N ARG A 109 -2.23 6.67 19.45
CA ARG A 109 -2.26 6.67 20.92
C ARG A 109 -1.44 7.78 21.53
N LEU A 110 -0.23 8.03 21.01
CA LEU A 110 0.63 9.11 21.48
C LEU A 110 -0.02 10.48 21.25
N ALA A 111 -0.61 10.69 20.06
CA ALA A 111 -1.33 11.92 19.77
C ALA A 111 -2.59 12.09 20.64
N ALA A 112 -3.32 11.01 20.92
CA ALA A 112 -4.48 11.05 21.80
C ALA A 112 -4.09 11.43 23.23
N SER A 113 -3.02 10.82 23.78
CA SER A 113 -2.50 11.14 25.12
C SER A 113 -2.07 12.61 25.22
N ALA A 114 -1.30 13.09 24.24
CA ALA A 114 -0.87 14.49 24.20
C ALA A 114 -2.07 15.46 24.12
N ALA A 115 -3.11 15.11 23.35
CA ALA A 115 -4.33 15.91 23.24
C ALA A 115 -5.13 15.95 24.55
N GLU A 116 -5.18 14.84 25.30
CA GLU A 116 -5.85 14.75 26.61
C GLU A 116 -5.10 15.54 27.70
N GLN A 117 -3.77 15.53 27.65
CA GLN A 117 -2.91 16.21 28.62
C GLN A 117 -2.66 17.69 28.28
N GLY A 118 -3.07 18.15 27.10
CA GLY A 118 -2.77 19.50 26.61
C GLY A 118 -1.28 19.70 26.30
N GLU A 119 -0.56 18.61 26.04
CA GLU A 119 0.87 18.61 25.77
C GLU A 119 1.18 18.65 24.27
N THR A 120 2.41 19.06 23.95
CA THR A 120 2.91 19.00 22.58
C THR A 120 3.47 17.61 22.25
N LEU A 121 3.48 17.26 20.96
CA LEU A 121 4.04 15.99 20.52
C LEU A 121 5.54 15.91 20.77
N ASP A 122 5.96 14.86 21.47
CA ASP A 122 7.33 14.68 21.92
C ASP A 122 8.29 14.16 20.83
N ALA A 123 9.57 13.99 21.21
CA ALA A 123 10.58 13.45 20.30
C ALA A 123 10.33 11.98 19.94
N HIS A 124 9.62 11.23 20.78
CA HIS A 124 9.28 9.83 20.53
C HIS A 124 8.27 9.72 19.37
N TYR A 125 7.21 10.54 19.37
CA TYR A 125 6.27 10.65 18.26
C TYR A 125 6.99 10.93 16.94
N ARG A 126 7.87 11.94 16.91
CA ARG A 126 8.59 12.33 15.69
C ARG A 126 9.46 11.20 15.13
N ARG A 127 10.08 10.39 16.00
CA ARG A 127 10.90 9.24 15.58
C ARG A 127 10.05 8.14 14.94
N LEU A 128 8.92 7.79 15.56
CA LEU A 128 7.99 6.81 15.00
C LEU A 128 7.37 7.29 13.70
N TYR A 129 7.00 8.57 13.63
CA TYR A 129 6.44 9.18 12.43
C TYR A 129 7.42 9.11 11.25
N ARG A 130 8.71 9.39 11.48
CA ARG A 130 9.73 9.25 10.43
C ARG A 130 9.86 7.83 9.91
N ALA A 131 9.84 6.82 10.79
CA ALA A 131 9.87 5.43 10.37
C ALA A 131 8.63 5.08 9.54
N TRP A 132 7.45 5.46 10.03
CA TRP A 132 6.18 5.28 9.33
C TRP A 132 6.18 5.93 7.93
N PHE A 133 6.67 7.15 7.83
CA PHE A 133 6.77 7.89 6.56
C PHE A 133 7.64 7.14 5.53
N TRP A 134 8.87 6.77 5.90
CA TRP A 134 9.77 6.09 4.96
C TRP A 134 9.29 4.70 4.57
N MET A 135 8.69 3.95 5.49
CA MET A 135 8.05 2.68 5.18
C MET A 135 6.88 2.85 4.21
N GLY A 136 6.07 3.90 4.40
CA GLY A 136 5.01 4.27 3.46
C GLY A 136 5.56 4.56 2.06
N VAL A 137 6.56 5.43 1.95
CA VAL A 137 7.24 5.74 0.67
C VAL A 137 7.70 4.46 -0.02
N LEU A 138 8.44 3.60 0.69
CA LEU A 138 8.95 2.34 0.12
C LEU A 138 7.81 1.40 -0.32
N GLY A 139 6.74 1.31 0.47
CA GLY A 139 5.54 0.54 0.14
C GLY A 139 4.89 1.05 -1.16
N PHE A 140 4.60 2.35 -1.26
CA PHE A 140 3.97 2.94 -2.45
C PHE A 140 4.86 2.83 -3.70
N LEU A 141 6.18 2.98 -3.57
CA LEU A 141 7.10 2.75 -4.69
C LEU A 141 6.98 1.31 -5.22
N GLY A 142 6.95 0.31 -4.33
CA GLY A 142 6.73 -1.08 -4.74
C GLY A 142 5.39 -1.27 -5.46
N MET A 143 4.34 -0.60 -5.00
CA MET A 143 3.01 -0.63 -5.63
C MET A 143 3.01 -0.05 -7.05
N PHE A 144 3.70 1.07 -7.28
CA PHE A 144 3.86 1.63 -8.64
C PHE A 144 4.61 0.69 -9.57
N VAL A 145 5.67 0.04 -9.07
CA VAL A 145 6.41 -0.97 -9.84
C VAL A 145 5.52 -2.16 -10.21
N ILE A 146 4.70 -2.66 -9.29
CA ILE A 146 3.74 -3.75 -9.57
C ILE A 146 2.76 -3.35 -10.68
N VAL A 147 2.16 -2.16 -10.59
CA VAL A 147 1.22 -1.66 -11.62
C VAL A 147 1.91 -1.59 -12.98
N TRP A 148 3.14 -1.08 -13.03
CA TRP A 148 3.89 -1.00 -14.27
C TRP A 148 4.20 -2.39 -14.87
N ILE A 149 4.61 -3.36 -14.04
CA ILE A 149 4.81 -4.76 -14.48
C ILE A 149 3.50 -5.35 -15.02
N MET A 150 2.37 -5.10 -14.36
CA MET A 150 1.05 -5.59 -14.78
C MET A 150 0.58 -5.00 -16.11
N VAL A 151 0.88 -3.73 -16.37
CA VAL A 151 0.53 -3.03 -17.61
C VAL A 151 1.41 -3.50 -18.77
N THR A 152 2.72 -3.56 -18.55
CA THR A 152 3.69 -3.89 -19.61
C THR A 152 3.83 -5.39 -19.85
N LYS A 153 3.48 -6.23 -18.86
CA LYS A 153 3.75 -7.68 -18.83
C LYS A 153 5.24 -8.02 -19.01
N SER A 154 6.11 -7.10 -18.61
CA SER A 154 7.56 -7.25 -18.67
C SER A 154 8.18 -6.83 -17.34
N THR A 155 9.35 -7.38 -17.02
CA THR A 155 10.08 -6.99 -15.81
C THR A 155 10.83 -5.66 -16.02
N PRO A 156 11.14 -4.93 -14.92
CA PRO A 156 11.89 -3.69 -15.00
C PRO A 156 13.21 -3.78 -15.76
N TRP A 157 13.90 -4.89 -15.58
CA TRP A 157 15.23 -5.12 -16.15
C TRP A 157 15.16 -5.46 -17.63
N GLN A 158 14.09 -6.13 -18.09
CA GLN A 158 13.84 -6.33 -19.52
C GLN A 158 13.65 -5.00 -20.24
N TRP A 159 12.91 -4.07 -19.63
CA TRP A 159 12.75 -2.72 -20.17
C TRP A 159 14.04 -1.90 -20.15
N LEU A 160 14.80 -1.96 -19.05
CA LEU A 160 16.10 -1.29 -18.97
C LEU A 160 17.07 -1.84 -20.03
N ALA A 161 17.09 -3.16 -20.24
CA ALA A 161 17.90 -3.80 -21.26
C ALA A 161 17.48 -3.37 -22.68
N MET A 162 16.18 -3.28 -22.97
CA MET A 162 15.68 -2.76 -24.26
C MET A 162 16.05 -1.28 -24.47
N ALA A 163 15.91 -0.45 -23.45
CA ALA A 163 16.25 0.97 -23.52
C ALA A 163 17.76 1.19 -23.74
N LEU A 164 18.61 0.42 -23.06
CA LEU A 164 20.07 0.49 -23.22
C LEU A 164 20.57 -0.14 -24.54
N ALA A 165 19.76 -1.00 -25.17
CA ALA A 165 20.06 -1.61 -26.47
C ALA A 165 19.54 -0.78 -27.66
N SER A 166 18.93 0.39 -27.41
CA SER A 166 18.48 1.32 -28.45
C SER A 166 19.67 2.18 -28.90
N PRO A 167 20.06 2.19 -30.20
CA PRO A 167 21.17 2.98 -30.71
C PRO A 167 20.90 4.50 -30.71
#